data_AF-A0A6I6JH85-F1
#
_entry.id   AF-A0A6I6JH85-F1
#
_cell.length_a   1.000
_cell.length_b   1.000
_cell.length_c   1.000
_cell.angle_alpha   90.00
_cell.angle_beta   90.00
_cell.angle_gamma   90.00
#
_symmetry.space_group_name_H-M   'P 1'
#
loop_
_entity.id
_entity.type
_entity.pdbx_description
1 polymer ?
#
loop_
_entity_poly.entity_id
_entity_poly.type
_entity_poly.pdbx_seq_one_letter_code
_entity_poly.pdbx_strand_id
1 'polypeptide(L)'
;MRILVLACSLFMLLSLYACGGSYRQISTMNQYETDKVEQVKHSYAKCIVQKSLDLDDGKIDPKLIVDASSKDCDDLLGQMALDLKRRDFAPIQVDQYVEEAKNEGKRKALEAILRMRTQ
;
A
#
# COMPACT_ATOMS: atom_id res chain seq x y z
N MET A 1 -56.19 23.40 -6.45
CA MET A 1 -55.48 22.12 -6.20
C MET A 1 -53.98 22.30 -6.44
N ARG A 2 -53.22 22.78 -5.45
CA ARG A 2 -51.75 22.98 -5.55
C ARG A 2 -50.97 22.43 -4.34
N ILE A 3 -51.63 21.63 -3.50
CA ILE A 3 -51.05 21.11 -2.24
C ILE A 3 -50.55 19.66 -2.40
N LEU A 4 -50.98 18.93 -3.45
CA LEU A 4 -50.66 17.51 -3.63
C LEU A 4 -49.30 17.21 -4.28
N VAL A 5 -48.62 18.20 -4.87
CA VAL A 5 -47.33 17.98 -5.57
C VAL A 5 -46.13 18.19 -4.63
N LEU A 6 -46.31 18.88 -3.51
CA LEU A 6 -45.25 19.13 -2.53
C LEU A 6 -45.02 17.96 -1.56
N ALA A 7 -45.94 17.00 -1.47
CA ALA A 7 -45.77 15.83 -0.62
C ALA A 7 -44.89 14.73 -1.27
N CYS A 8 -44.91 14.60 -2.60
CA CYS A 8 -44.09 13.60 -3.30
C CYS A 8 -42.59 13.95 -3.34
N SER A 9 -42.25 15.24 -3.26
CA SER A 9 -40.85 15.70 -3.27
C SER A 9 -40.17 15.58 -1.90
N LEU A 10 -40.92 15.68 -0.80
CA LEU A 10 -40.39 15.44 0.54
C LEU A 10 -40.18 13.94 0.84
N PHE A 11 -41.01 13.06 0.28
CA PHE A 11 -40.86 11.61 0.50
C PHE A 11 -39.67 11.00 -0.28
N MET A 12 -39.29 11.57 -1.42
CA MET A 12 -38.08 11.13 -2.16
C MET A 12 -36.76 11.57 -1.52
N LEU A 13 -36.77 12.62 -0.69
CA LEU A 13 -35.56 13.05 0.04
C LEU A 13 -35.31 12.20 1.30
N LEU A 14 -36.36 11.60 1.87
CA LEU A 14 -36.25 10.73 3.05
C LEU A 14 -35.86 9.29 2.71
N SER A 15 -36.12 8.81 1.48
CA SER A 15 -35.69 7.47 1.05
C SER A 15 -34.20 7.38 0.70
N LEU A 16 -33.52 8.51 0.44
CA LEU A 16 -32.06 8.55 0.29
C LEU A 16 -31.30 8.45 1.63
N TYR A 17 -31.99 8.65 2.76
CA TYR A 17 -31.40 8.55 4.11
C TYR A 17 -31.50 7.15 4.74
N ALA A 18 -32.12 6.18 4.04
CA ALA A 18 -32.42 4.87 4.59
C ALA A 18 -31.89 3.70 3.74
N CYS A 19 -30.84 3.93 2.93
CA CYS A 19 -30.03 2.81 2.46
C CYS A 19 -29.06 2.44 3.60
N GLY A 20 -29.55 1.60 4.51
CA GLY A 20 -28.79 0.94 5.56
C GLY A 20 -27.75 -0.03 4.99
N GLY A 21 -26.77 0.51 4.29
CA GLY A 21 -25.51 -0.18 4.09
C GLY A 21 -24.71 0.02 5.37
N SER A 22 -24.33 -1.07 6.04
CA SER A 22 -23.20 -1.06 6.96
C SER A 22 -22.08 -0.27 6.32
N TYR A 23 -21.86 0.98 6.75
CA TYR A 23 -20.63 1.69 6.47
C TYR A 23 -19.57 0.83 7.16
N ARG A 24 -18.99 -0.10 6.41
CA ARG A 24 -17.85 -0.88 6.84
C ARG A 24 -16.81 0.17 7.19
N GLN A 25 -16.64 0.40 8.49
CA GLN A 25 -15.87 1.50 9.03
C GLN A 25 -14.51 1.44 8.36
N ILE A 26 -14.22 2.44 7.53
CA ILE A 26 -12.91 2.53 6.88
C ILE A 26 -11.93 2.77 8.01
N SER A 27 -11.19 1.73 8.39
CA SER A 27 -10.10 1.86 9.36
C SER A 27 -9.06 2.78 8.75
N THR A 28 -8.76 3.87 9.44
CA THR A 28 -7.70 4.79 9.04
C THR A 28 -6.45 4.42 9.82
N MET A 29 -5.28 4.47 9.17
CA MET A 29 -4.03 4.13 9.85
C MET A 29 -3.77 5.08 11.02
N ASN A 30 -3.56 4.52 12.20
CA ASN A 30 -2.98 5.26 13.31
C ASN A 30 -1.45 5.34 13.17
N GLN A 31 -0.81 6.16 14.00
CA GLN A 31 0.64 6.37 13.96
C GLN A 31 1.43 5.05 14.06
N TYR A 32 1.00 4.12 14.90
CA TYR A 32 1.68 2.84 15.07
C TYR A 32 1.62 1.98 13.79
N GLU A 33 0.51 2.02 13.07
CA GLU A 33 0.36 1.34 11.78
C GLU A 33 1.22 1.99 10.72
N THR A 34 1.27 3.32 10.68
CA THR A 34 2.14 4.08 9.79
C THR A 34 3.61 3.72 10.03
N ASP A 35 4.05 3.68 11.28
CA ASP A 35 5.42 3.31 11.65
C ASP A 35 5.77 1.89 11.20
N LYS A 36 4.81 0.94 11.32
CA LYS A 36 4.98 -0.43 10.83
C LYS A 36 5.13 -0.50 9.32
N VAL A 37 4.29 0.22 8.57
CA VAL A 37 4.39 0.25 7.10
C VAL A 37 5.72 0.87 6.67
N GLU A 38 6.18 1.93 7.34
CA GLU A 38 7.51 2.50 7.13
C GLU A 38 8.64 1.51 7.43
N GLN A 39 8.50 0.69 8.48
CA GLN A 39 9.47 -0.37 8.79
C GLN A 39 9.52 -1.44 7.69
N VAL A 40 8.37 -1.84 7.13
CA VAL A 40 8.29 -2.78 6.02
C VAL A 40 8.93 -2.18 4.77
N LYS A 41 8.62 -0.93 4.43
CA LYS A 41 9.27 -0.19 3.33
C LYS A 41 10.79 -0.23 3.43
N HIS A 42 11.33 0.05 4.62
CA HIS A 42 12.77 0.03 4.85
C HIS A 42 13.36 -1.39 4.74
N SER A 43 12.68 -2.39 5.31
CA SER A 43 13.11 -3.79 5.27
C SER A 43 13.09 -4.36 3.85
N TYR A 44 12.06 -4.01 3.05
CA TYR A 44 11.95 -4.37 1.65
C TYR A 44 13.08 -3.74 0.82
N ALA A 45 13.37 -2.45 1.02
CA ALA A 45 14.49 -1.79 0.36
C ALA A 45 15.84 -2.47 0.69
N LYS A 46 16.07 -2.78 1.98
CA LYS A 46 17.29 -3.47 2.43
C LYS A 46 17.41 -4.87 1.83
N CYS A 47 16.31 -5.62 1.79
CA CYS A 47 16.25 -6.93 1.17
C CYS A 47 16.65 -6.87 -0.30
N ILE A 48 16.08 -5.91 -1.05
CA ILE A 48 16.44 -5.70 -2.45
C ILE A 48 17.93 -5.42 -2.54
N VAL A 49 18.47 -4.43 -1.83
CA VAL A 49 19.90 -4.08 -1.87
C VAL A 49 20.81 -5.27 -1.56
N GLN A 50 20.47 -6.10 -0.58
CA GLN A 50 21.28 -7.27 -0.25
C GLN A 50 21.27 -8.30 -1.40
N LYS A 51 20.10 -8.67 -1.90
CA LYS A 51 19.95 -9.61 -3.02
C LYS A 51 20.61 -9.10 -4.31
N SER A 52 20.56 -7.79 -4.51
CA SER A 52 21.24 -7.08 -5.59
C SER A 52 22.74 -7.31 -5.60
N LEU A 53 23.36 -7.21 -4.42
CA LEU A 53 24.79 -7.33 -4.24
C LEU A 53 25.26 -8.79 -4.32
N ASP A 54 24.41 -9.73 -3.90
CA ASP A 54 24.69 -11.17 -3.96
C ASP A 54 24.68 -11.72 -5.41
N LEU A 55 23.97 -11.06 -6.33
CA LEU A 55 23.72 -11.58 -7.69
C LEU A 55 24.84 -11.33 -8.71
N ASP A 56 25.72 -10.37 -8.48
CA ASP A 56 26.56 -9.84 -9.56
C ASP A 56 27.98 -9.52 -9.07
N ASP A 57 28.77 -10.52 -8.63
CA ASP A 57 30.24 -10.58 -8.46
C ASP A 57 31.07 -9.24 -8.55
N GLY A 58 30.61 -8.15 -7.92
CA GLY A 58 31.16 -6.80 -8.05
C GLY A 58 30.77 -5.98 -9.29
N LYS A 59 29.95 -6.47 -10.23
CA LYS A 59 29.30 -5.63 -11.26
C LYS A 59 27.89 -5.28 -10.77
N ILE A 60 27.42 -4.08 -11.05
CA ILE A 60 26.12 -3.63 -10.52
C ILE A 60 25.36 -3.06 -11.70
N ASP A 61 24.46 -3.85 -12.29
CA ASP A 61 23.42 -3.35 -13.20
C ASP A 61 22.14 -3.03 -12.42
N PRO A 62 21.81 -1.75 -12.15
CA PRO A 62 20.66 -1.37 -11.33
C PRO A 62 19.31 -1.84 -11.89
N LYS A 63 19.20 -2.08 -13.20
CA LYS A 63 17.94 -2.52 -13.82
C LYS A 63 17.69 -4.02 -13.61
N LEU A 64 18.70 -4.85 -13.84
CA LEU A 64 18.60 -6.29 -13.64
C LEU A 64 18.40 -6.64 -12.16
N ILE A 65 18.99 -5.82 -11.31
CA ILE A 65 19.00 -5.96 -9.88
C ILE A 65 17.63 -5.72 -9.22
N VAL A 66 16.95 -4.61 -9.52
CA VAL A 66 15.70 -4.23 -8.83
C VAL A 66 14.54 -5.15 -9.23
N ASP A 67 14.55 -5.65 -10.46
CA ASP A 67 13.47 -6.49 -10.96
C ASP A 67 13.59 -7.95 -10.53
N ALA A 68 14.79 -8.55 -10.59
CA ALA A 68 15.01 -9.93 -10.10
C ALA A 68 14.86 -10.02 -8.57
N SER A 69 15.43 -9.06 -7.84
CA SER A 69 15.43 -9.06 -6.36
C SER A 69 14.07 -8.74 -5.75
N SER A 70 13.18 -8.07 -6.49
CA SER A 70 11.86 -7.72 -5.95
C SER A 70 11.00 -8.93 -5.60
N LYS A 71 11.06 -10.00 -6.41
CA LYS A 71 10.26 -11.21 -6.18
C LYS A 71 10.62 -11.92 -4.87
N ASP A 72 11.90 -12.01 -4.55
CA ASP A 72 12.39 -12.67 -3.33
C ASP A 72 12.04 -11.89 -2.05
N CYS A 73 11.78 -10.59 -2.18
CA CYS A 73 11.46 -9.71 -1.05
C CYS A 73 9.94 -9.47 -0.87
N ASP A 74 9.12 -9.91 -1.83
CA ASP A 74 7.68 -9.67 -1.84
C ASP A 74 6.95 -10.37 -0.67
N ASP A 75 7.55 -11.37 -0.02
CA ASP A 75 7.04 -11.98 1.21
C ASP A 75 6.81 -10.94 2.33
N LEU A 76 7.68 -9.93 2.41
CA LEU A 76 7.53 -8.82 3.38
C LEU A 76 6.26 -8.00 3.10
N LEU A 77 5.96 -7.76 1.82
CA LEU A 77 4.76 -7.07 1.39
C LEU A 77 3.51 -7.93 1.59
N GLY A 78 3.61 -9.25 1.36
CA GLY A 78 2.55 -10.21 1.63
C GLY A 78 2.17 -10.27 3.11
N GLN A 79 3.16 -10.30 4.00
CA GLN A 79 2.92 -10.25 5.45
C GLN A 79 2.25 -8.94 5.88
N MET A 80 2.70 -7.80 5.35
CA MET A 80 2.05 -6.51 5.58
C MET A 80 0.59 -6.52 5.12
N ALA A 81 0.31 -7.08 3.94
CA ALA A 81 -1.04 -7.19 3.41
C ALA A 81 -1.94 -8.04 4.32
N LEU A 82 -1.43 -9.16 4.84
CA LEU A 82 -2.14 -10.02 5.79
C LEU A 82 -2.43 -9.29 7.11
N ASP A 83 -1.46 -8.55 7.64
CA ASP A 83 -1.62 -7.79 8.87
C ASP A 83 -2.64 -6.67 8.76
N LEU A 84 -2.66 -5.94 7.63
CA LEU A 84 -3.66 -4.91 7.37
C LEU A 84 -5.05 -5.52 7.19
N LYS A 85 -5.16 -6.66 6.47
CA LYS A 85 -6.44 -7.40 6.35
C LYS A 85 -6.98 -7.86 7.70
N ARG A 86 -6.11 -8.31 8.62
CA ARG A 86 -6.50 -8.70 10.00
C ARG A 86 -7.02 -7.54 10.84
N ARG A 87 -6.73 -6.30 10.45
CA ARG A 87 -7.18 -5.07 11.11
C ARG A 87 -8.39 -4.44 10.42
N ASP A 88 -9.09 -5.21 9.60
CA ASP A 88 -10.30 -4.80 8.87
C ASP A 88 -10.11 -3.63 7.90
N PHE A 89 -8.87 -3.39 7.42
CA PHE A 89 -8.67 -2.48 6.29
C PHE A 89 -9.37 -3.01 5.04
N ALA A 90 -9.99 -2.11 4.29
CA ALA A 90 -10.64 -2.48 3.04
C ALA A 90 -9.61 -3.06 2.06
N PRO A 91 -9.92 -4.11 1.29
CA PRO A 91 -8.98 -4.73 0.36
C PRO A 91 -8.28 -3.71 -0.57
N ILE A 92 -9.04 -2.75 -1.09
CA ILE A 92 -8.50 -1.69 -1.95
C ILE A 92 -7.45 -0.80 -1.24
N GLN A 93 -7.61 -0.55 0.06
CA GLN A 93 -6.64 0.21 0.85
C GLN A 93 -5.39 -0.62 1.12
N VAL A 94 -5.57 -1.92 1.42
CA VAL A 94 -4.44 -2.85 1.57
C VAL A 94 -3.60 -2.88 0.30
N ASP A 95 -4.24 -3.03 -0.86
CA ASP A 95 -3.54 -3.06 -2.16
C ASP A 95 -2.81 -1.74 -2.43
N GLN A 96 -3.42 -0.59 -2.09
CA GLN A 96 -2.78 0.72 -2.19
C GLN A 96 -1.52 0.81 -1.31
N TYR A 97 -1.60 0.40 -0.04
CA TYR A 97 -0.45 0.44 0.87
C TYR A 97 0.67 -0.52 0.45
N VAL A 98 0.32 -1.69 -0.10
CA VAL A 98 1.28 -2.65 -0.65
C VAL A 98 2.02 -2.06 -1.85
N GLU A 99 1.29 -1.48 -2.81
CA GLU A 99 1.90 -0.86 -3.99
C GLU A 99 2.74 0.36 -3.64
N GLU A 100 2.29 1.19 -2.69
CA GLU A 100 3.09 2.30 -2.17
C GLU A 100 4.39 1.79 -1.56
N ALA A 101 4.31 0.78 -0.69
CA ALA A 101 5.48 0.23 -0.02
C ALA A 101 6.49 -0.39 -1.00
N LYS A 102 5.98 -1.09 -2.02
CA LYS A 102 6.78 -1.67 -3.10
C LYS A 102 7.52 -0.60 -3.89
N ASN A 103 6.81 0.42 -4.36
CA ASN A 103 7.38 1.49 -5.18
C ASN A 103 8.41 2.30 -4.41
N GLU A 104 8.11 2.65 -3.16
CA GLU A 104 9.05 3.39 -2.33
C GLU A 104 10.28 2.56 -1.96
N GLY A 105 10.08 1.28 -1.63
CA GLY A 105 11.19 0.39 -1.31
C GLY A 105 12.13 0.16 -2.50
N LYS A 106 11.57 -0.01 -3.72
CA LYS A 106 12.37 -0.07 -4.97
C LYS A 106 13.17 1.22 -5.19
N ARG A 107 12.55 2.39 -4.99
CA ARG A 107 13.23 3.70 -5.11
C ARG A 107 14.39 3.81 -4.12
N LYS A 108 14.15 3.51 -2.84
CA LYS A 108 15.17 3.57 -1.78
C LYS A 108 16.32 2.59 -2.05
N ALA A 109 16.03 1.40 -2.57
CA ALA A 109 17.05 0.43 -2.95
C ALA A 109 17.92 0.94 -4.11
N LEU A 110 17.29 1.47 -5.17
CA LEU A 110 18.00 2.05 -6.31
C LEU A 110 18.92 3.20 -5.86
N GLU A 111 18.43 4.10 -5.00
CA GLU A 111 19.24 5.19 -4.44
C GLU A 111 20.45 4.69 -3.67
N ALA A 112 20.30 3.64 -2.85
CA ALA A 112 21.40 3.03 -2.12
C ALA A 112 22.44 2.40 -3.06
N ILE A 113 21.99 1.68 -4.09
CA ILE A 113 22.85 1.06 -5.10
C ILE A 113 23.64 2.12 -5.87
N LEU A 114 22.97 3.18 -6.32
CA LEU A 114 23.63 4.29 -7.02
C LEU A 114 24.68 4.97 -6.13
N ARG A 115 24.41 5.16 -4.83
CA ARG A 115 25.40 5.71 -3.89
C ARG A 115 26.63 4.83 -3.73
N MET A 116 26.47 3.51 -3.68
CA MET A 116 27.60 2.58 -3.60
C MET A 116 28.49 2.63 -4.84
N ARG A 117 27.94 2.93 -6.03
CA ARG A 117 28.72 3.08 -7.27
C ARG A 117 29.56 4.36 -7.33
N THR A 118 29.11 5.41 -6.64
CA THR A 118 29.77 6.73 -6.66
C THR A 118 30.92 6.87 -5.66
N GLN A 119 31.18 5.85 -4.83
CA GLN A 119 32.31 5.79 -3.90
C GLN A 119 33.46 4.99 -4.50
#